data_AF-A0A419T0N7-F1
#
_entry.id   AF-A0A419T0N7-F1
#
_cell.length_a   1.000
_cell.length_b   1.000
_cell.length_c   1.000
_cell.angle_alpha   90.00
_cell.angle_beta   90.00
_cell.angle_gamma   90.00
#
_symmetry.space_group_name_H-M   'P 1'
#
loop_
_entity.id
_entity.type
_entity.pdbx_description
1 polymer ?
#
loop_
_entity_poly.entity_id
_entity_poly.type
_entity_poly.pdbx_seq_one_letter_code
_entity_poly.pdbx_strand_id
1 'polypeptide(L)' 'MNKISSSDNEMPKRDPATPTEFVPLAIATVPMQPWEQPYDPASALKNGTIFPCLNLPFYVTGGDL' A
#
# COMPACT_ATOMS: atom_id res chain seq x y z
N MET A 1 35.47 35.20 25.46
CA MET A 1 34.24 34.58 26.00
C MET A 1 33.70 33.61 24.97
N ASN A 2 33.87 32.30 25.17
CA ASN A 2 33.36 31.28 24.26
C ASN A 2 32.00 30.82 24.80
N LYS A 3 30.92 31.11 24.07
CA LYS A 3 29.60 30.56 24.37
C LYS A 3 29.36 29.38 23.44
N ILE A 4 29.49 28.19 24.01
CA ILE A 4 28.96 26.94 23.45
C ILE A 4 27.44 27.13 23.38
N SER A 5 26.87 27.20 22.17
CA SER A 5 25.42 27.06 22.01
C SER A 5 25.10 25.59 21.80
N SER A 6 24.37 25.02 22.76
CA SER A 6 23.83 23.66 22.69
C SER A 6 23.14 23.41 21.35
N SER A 7 23.57 22.36 20.67
CA SER A 7 22.85 21.82 19.52
C SER A 7 21.68 20.99 20.04
N ASP A 8 20.52 21.62 20.18
CA ASP A 8 19.25 20.91 20.35
C ASP A 8 18.85 20.34 18.99
N ASN A 9 19.18 19.06 18.79
CA ASN A 9 18.82 18.31 17.60
C ASN A 9 17.35 17.86 17.73
N GLU A 10 16.42 18.81 17.65
CA GLU A 10 14.98 18.50 17.64
C GLU A 10 14.60 17.96 16.26
N MET A 11 14.24 16.67 16.18
CA MET A 11 13.61 16.11 14.98
C MET A 11 12.39 16.97 14.62
N PRO A 12 12.25 17.46 13.38
CA PRO A 12 11.11 18.29 13.02
C PRO A 12 9.83 17.48 13.22
N LYS A 13 9.02 17.89 14.21
CA LYS A 13 7.67 17.39 14.42
C LYS A 13 6.92 17.67 13.11
N ARG A 14 6.55 16.62 12.38
CA ARG A 14 5.76 16.79 11.16
C ARG A 14 4.39 17.30 11.56
N ASP A 15 4.06 18.50 11.12
CA ASP A 15 2.72 19.03 11.26
C ASP A 15 1.72 18.07 10.59
N PRO A 16 0.54 17.86 11.19
CA PRO A 16 -0.52 17.10 10.54
C PRO A 16 -0.80 17.73 9.17
N ALA A 17 -0.93 16.90 8.14
CA ALA A 17 -1.10 17.35 6.77
C ALA A 17 -2.30 18.32 6.70
N THR A 18 -2.00 19.61 6.63
CA THR A 18 -3.00 20.65 6.52
C THR A 18 -3.51 20.59 5.09
N PRO A 19 -4.83 20.43 4.84
CA PRO A 19 -5.36 20.43 3.48
C PRO A 19 -5.05 21.77 2.82
N THR A 20 -3.97 21.83 2.03
CA THR A 20 -3.65 22.97 1.17
C THR A 20 -4.40 22.81 -0.15
N GLU A 21 -4.49 23.88 -0.96
CA GLU A 21 -5.19 23.85 -2.26
C GLU A 21 -4.72 22.73 -3.21
N PHE A 22 -3.54 22.15 -2.97
CA PHE A 22 -2.90 21.13 -3.80
C PHE A 22 -2.91 19.72 -3.20
N VAL A 23 -3.53 19.50 -2.03
CA VAL A 23 -3.67 18.16 -1.45
C VAL A 23 -4.91 17.48 -2.05
N PRO A 24 -4.75 16.43 -2.87
CA PRO A 24 -5.90 15.68 -3.36
C PRO A 24 -6.61 15.02 -2.19
N LEU A 25 -7.91 15.34 -2.02
CA LEU A 25 -8.75 14.82 -0.93
C LEU A 25 -8.92 13.29 -1.01
N ALA A 26 -8.80 12.71 -2.21
CA ALA A 26 -8.92 11.29 -2.46
C ALA A 26 -8.16 10.88 -3.72
N ILE A 27 -7.71 9.62 -3.75
CA ILE A 27 -7.18 8.95 -4.94
C ILE A 27 -8.27 7.99 -5.43
N ALA A 28 -8.83 8.25 -6.60
CA ALA A 28 -9.70 7.29 -7.28
C ALA A 28 -8.85 6.49 -8.27
N THR A 29 -8.57 5.22 -7.97
CA THR A 29 -7.98 4.29 -8.93
C THR A 29 -8.97 3.15 -9.17
N VAL A 30 -9.29 2.91 -10.43
CA VAL A 30 -10.05 1.74 -10.85
C VAL A 30 -9.04 0.70 -11.34
N PRO A 31 -8.89 -0.45 -10.67
CA PRO A 31 -8.01 -1.49 -11.16
C PRO A 31 -8.54 -2.03 -12.49
N MET A 32 -7.72 -1.95 -13.53
CA MET A 32 -8.04 -2.54 -14.82
C MET A 32 -7.48 -3.97 -14.84
N GLN A 33 -8.38 -4.95 -14.84
CA GLN A 33 -8.03 -6.36 -14.94
C GLN A 33 -8.11 -6.80 -16.42
N PRO A 34 -7.01 -7.29 -17.02
CA PRO A 34 -7.07 -7.82 -18.38
C PRO A 34 -7.92 -9.09 -18.44
N TRP A 35 -8.53 -9.34 -19.59
CA TRP A 35 -9.23 -10.60 -19.82
C TRP A 35 -8.23 -11.71 -20.15
N GLU A 36 -8.44 -12.89 -19.57
CA GLU A 36 -7.69 -14.11 -19.87
C GLU A 36 -8.65 -15.31 -19.91
N GLN A 37 -8.13 -16.49 -20.27
CA GLN A 37 -8.93 -17.72 -20.26
C GLN A 37 -9.39 -18.03 -18.82
N PRO A 38 -10.71 -18.02 -18.54
CA PRO A 38 -11.20 -18.28 -17.19
C PRO A 38 -11.11 -19.76 -16.82
N TYR A 39 -11.07 -20.03 -15.52
CA TYR A 39 -11.24 -21.39 -14.99
C TYR A 39 -12.62 -21.97 -15.35
N ASP A 40 -12.73 -23.30 -15.33
CA ASP A 40 -14.04 -23.95 -15.31
C ASP A 40 -14.82 -23.59 -14.02
N PRO A 41 -16.15 -23.70 -14.01
CA PRO A 41 -16.96 -23.28 -12.87
C PRO A 41 -16.62 -23.95 -11.53
N ALA A 42 -16.26 -25.23 -11.53
CA ALA A 42 -15.94 -25.95 -10.29
C ALA A 42 -14.60 -25.48 -9.71
N SER A 43 -13.59 -25.30 -10.58
CA SER A 43 -12.29 -24.76 -10.19
C SER A 43 -12.38 -23.30 -9.74
N ALA A 44 -13.17 -22.47 -10.42
CA ALA A 44 -13.37 -21.07 -10.04
C ALA A 44 -13.99 -20.95 -8.64
N LEU A 45 -15.04 -21.75 -8.37
CA LEU A 45 -15.68 -21.78 -7.06
C LEU A 45 -14.73 -22.23 -5.95
N LYS A 46 -13.89 -23.24 -6.24
CA LYS A 46 -12.89 -23.75 -5.29
C LYS A 46 -11.80 -22.72 -4.97
N ASN A 47 -11.31 -21.98 -5.97
CA ASN A 47 -10.24 -21.00 -5.79
C ASN A 47 -10.74 -19.63 -5.31
N GLY A 48 -12.03 -19.32 -5.45
CA GLY A 48 -12.60 -18.02 -5.09
C GLY A 48 -12.32 -16.91 -6.11
N THR A 49 -11.77 -17.27 -7.28
CA THR A 49 -11.56 -16.37 -8.43
C THR A 49 -11.76 -17.13 -9.73
N ILE A 50 -12.32 -16.46 -10.74
CA ILE A 50 -12.46 -17.03 -12.09
C ILE A 50 -11.18 -16.86 -12.94
N PHE A 51 -10.32 -15.90 -12.57
CA PHE A 51 -9.11 -15.56 -13.31
C PHE A 51 -7.87 -16.18 -12.66
N PRO A 52 -7.16 -17.08 -13.36
CA PRO A 52 -5.92 -17.69 -12.87
C PRO A 52 -4.89 -16.71 -12.31
N CYS A 53 -4.70 -15.55 -12.96
CA CYS A 53 -3.71 -14.55 -12.54
C CYS A 53 -3.99 -13.94 -11.17
N LEU A 54 -5.23 -14.03 -10.67
CA LEU A 54 -5.63 -13.58 -9.34
C LEU A 54 -5.50 -14.66 -8.27
N ASN A 55 -5.21 -15.91 -8.63
CA ASN A 55 -5.04 -17.00 -7.67
C ASN A 55 -3.63 -16.96 -7.05
N LEU A 56 -3.40 -15.99 -6.17
CA LEU A 56 -2.11 -15.73 -5.53
C LEU A 56 -2.11 -16.30 -4.10
N PRO A 57 -1.30 -17.34 -3.79
CA PRO A 57 -1.21 -17.87 -2.45
C PRO A 57 -0.55 -16.85 -1.50
N PHE A 58 -1.05 -16.77 -0.26
CA PHE A 58 -0.38 -16.02 0.79
C PHE A 58 0.86 -16.78 1.23
N TYR A 59 2.05 -16.24 0.96
CA TYR A 59 3.29 -16.77 1.54
C TYR A 59 3.42 -16.23 2.96
N VAL A 60 3.35 -17.11 3.97
CA VAL A 60 3.73 -16.79 5.35
C VAL A 60 5.25 -16.70 5.42
N THR A 61 5.82 -15.64 4.86
CA THR A 61 7.25 -15.29 5.00
C THR A 61 7.33 -13.78 5.20
N GLY A 62 6.74 -13.34 6.30
CA GLY A 62 6.83 -11.96 6.80
C GLY A 62 6.93 -11.90 8.32
N GLY A 63 7.23 -13.01 8.99
CA GLY A 63 7.24 -13.12 10.45
C GLY A 63 8.43 -13.86 11.07
N ASP A 64 9.36 -14.38 10.25
CA ASP A 64 10.57 -15.03 10.77
C ASP A 64 11.77 -14.06 10.61
N LEU A 65 12.10 -13.36 11.69
CA LEU A 65 13.39 -12.72 11.97
C LEU A 65 14.02 -13.41 13.19
#